data_AF-A0A926CSX4-F1
#
_entry.id   AF-A0A926CSX4-F1
#
_cell.length_a   1.000
_cell.length_b   1.000
_cell.length_c   1.000
_cell.angle_alpha   90.00
_cell.angle_beta   90.00
_cell.angle_gamma   90.00
#
_symmetry.space_group_name_H-M   'P 1'
#
loop_
_entity.id
_entity.type
_entity.pdbx_description
1 polymer ?
#
loop_
_entity_poly.entity_id
_entity_poly.type
_entity_poly.pdbx_seq_one_letter_code
_entity_poly.pdbx_strand_id
1 'polypeptide(L)' 'ITKVHAICVQCGSIATHSYRKVKSNARVLLGEKNEYEPRCRSCFVKEG' A
#
# COMPACT_ATOMS: atom_id res chain seq x y z
N ILE A 1 22.73 0.41 5.60
CA ILE A 1 21.27 0.51 5.79
C ILE A 1 20.61 -0.04 4.53
N THR A 2 19.93 -1.18 4.60
CA THR A 2 19.24 -1.80 3.46
C THR A 2 17.78 -1.38 3.44
N LYS A 3 17.32 -0.85 2.31
CA LYS A 3 15.93 -0.44 2.12
C LYS A 3 15.15 -1.66 1.61
N VAL A 4 14.29 -2.21 2.46
CA VAL A 4 13.42 -3.32 2.05
C VAL A 4 12.32 -2.77 1.14
N HIS A 5 12.20 -3.36 -0.04
CA HIS A 5 11.15 -3.05 -1.00
C HIS A 5 10.04 -4.11 -0.85
N ALA A 6 8.80 -3.67 -0.68
CA ALA A 6 7.66 -4.57 -0.71
C ALA A 6 7.31 -4.94 -2.16
N ILE A 7 6.60 -6.05 -2.35
CA ILE A 7 6.11 -6.51 -3.65
C ILE A 7 4.65 -6.10 -3.79
N CYS A 8 4.26 -5.61 -4.97
CA CYS A 8 2.90 -5.22 -5.30
C CYS A 8 1.97 -6.43 -5.26
N VAL A 9 0.91 -6.37 -4.45
CA VAL A 9 -0.07 -7.48 -4.32
C VAL A 9 -0.93 -7.68 -5.57
N GLN A 10 -1.01 -6.70 -6.46
CA GLN A 10 -1.82 -6.78 -7.69
C GLN A 10 -1.04 -7.33 -8.90
N CYS A 11 0.24 -6.98 -9.03
CA CYS A 11 1.01 -7.27 -10.25
C CYS A 11 2.38 -7.91 -10.00
N GLY A 12 2.78 -8.13 -8.75
CA GLY A 12 4.07 -8.74 -8.43
C GLY A 12 5.31 -7.86 -8.68
N SER A 13 5.12 -6.61 -9.15
CA SER A 13 6.22 -5.66 -9.36
C SER A 13 6.66 -4.99 -8.06
N ILE A 14 7.80 -4.30 -8.03
CA ILE A 14 8.27 -3.57 -6.85
C ILE A 14 7.22 -2.52 -6.43
N ALA A 15 6.77 -2.60 -5.18
CA ALA A 15 5.86 -1.61 -4.61
C ALA A 15 6.64 -0.37 -4.18
N THR A 16 6.05 0.78 -4.47
CA THR A 16 6.60 2.10 -4.12
C THR A 16 5.68 2.85 -3.16
N HIS A 17 4.40 2.47 -3.11
CA HIS A 17 3.37 3.13 -2.32
C HIS A 17 2.63 2.12 -1.45
N SER A 18 2.13 2.60 -0.31
CA SER A 18 1.25 1.85 0.58
C SER A 18 -0.18 2.35 0.38
N TYR A 19 -1.04 1.54 -0.23
CA TYR A 19 -2.44 1.88 -0.46
C TYR A 19 -3.28 1.50 0.76
N ARG A 20 -4.16 2.40 1.21
CA ARG A 20 -5.08 2.14 2.33
C ARG A 20 -6.34 1.47 1.79
N LYS A 21 -6.61 0.23 2.21
CA LYS A 21 -7.80 -0.52 1.74
C LYS A 21 -9.09 -0.12 2.46
N VAL A 22 -8.98 0.43 3.67
CA VAL A 22 -10.12 0.86 4.49
C VAL A 22 -10.55 2.29 4.15
N LYS A 23 -11.84 2.47 3.83
CA LYS A 23 -12.51 3.78 3.72
C LYS A 23 -12.77 4.38 5.09
N SER A 24 -11.72 4.60 5.87
CA SER A 24 -11.84 5.29 7.15
C SER A 24 -11.42 6.75 7.03
N ASN A 25 -12.35 7.64 7.41
CA ASN A 25 -12.16 9.08 7.48
C ASN A 25 -11.28 9.52 8.67
N ALA A 26 -10.80 8.58 9.49
CA ALA A 26 -9.95 8.88 10.63
C ALA A 26 -8.50 9.15 10.18
N ARG A 27 -7.94 10.27 10.65
CA ARG A 27 -6.56 10.70 10.35
C ARG A 27 -5.51 9.76 10.94
N VAL A 28 -5.83 9.13 12.07
CA VAL A 28 -4.97 8.15 12.75
C VAL A 28 -5.82 6.92 13.02
N LEU A 29 -5.55 5.84 12.29
CA LEU A 29 -6.08 4.51 12.58
C LEU A 29 -5.00 3.75 13.34
N LEU A 30 -5.29 3.42 14.58
CA LEU A 30 -4.54 2.46 15.39
C LEU A 30 -5.06 1.06 15.03
N GLY A 31 -4.94 0.70 13.76
CA GLY A 31 -5.29 -0.62 13.26
C GLY A 31 -4.06 -1.25 12.62
N GLU A 32 -3.95 -2.55 12.81
CA GLU A 32 -2.76 -3.34 12.56
C GLU A 32 -2.35 -3.33 11.08
N LYS A 33 -1.09 -3.67 10.79
CA LYS A 33 -0.42 -3.68 9.45
C LYS A 33 -1.22 -4.24 8.26
N ASN A 34 -2.35 -4.92 8.50
CA ASN A 34 -3.23 -5.52 7.49
C ASN A 34 -4.12 -4.51 6.74
N GLU A 35 -4.18 -3.24 7.17
CA GLU A 35 -5.02 -2.22 6.52
C GLU A 35 -4.34 -1.53 5.33
N TYR A 36 -3.03 -1.74 5.17
CA TYR A 36 -2.22 -1.15 4.12
C TYR A 36 -1.64 -2.23 3.22
N GLU A 37 -1.91 -2.14 1.93
CA GLU A 37 -1.34 -3.05 0.94
C GLU A 37 -0.25 -2.36 0.12
N PRO A 38 0.90 -3.02 -0.11
CA PRO A 38 1.94 -2.48 -0.96
C PRO A 38 1.49 -2.51 -2.42
N ARG A 39 1.56 -1.36 -3.10
CA ARG A 39 1.24 -1.22 -4.52
C ARG A 39 2.34 -0.51 -5.31
N CYS A 40 2.46 -0.91 -6.57
CA CYS A 40 3.29 -0.19 -7.53
C CYS A 40 2.58 1.10 -7.97
N ARG A 41 3.34 2.05 -8.53
CA ARG A 41 2.81 3.33 -9.02
C ARG A 41 1.63 3.15 -9.99
N SER A 42 1.72 2.19 -10.90
CA SER A 42 0.68 1.95 -11.91
C SER A 42 -0.62 1.42 -11.29
N CYS A 43 -0.54 0.47 -10.35
CA CYS A 43 -1.73 -0.07 -9.66
C CYS A 43 -2.34 0.94 -8.69
N PHE A 44 -1.52 1.81 -8.09
CA PHE A 44 -2.02 2.89 -7.23
C PHE A 44 -2.85 3.91 -8.02
N VAL A 45 -2.43 4.28 -9.23
CA VAL A 45 -3.14 5.27 -10.08
C VAL A 45 -4.41 4.71 -10.73
N LYS A 46 -4.49 3.39 -10.94
CA LYS A 46 -5.67 2.75 -11.58
C LYS A 46 -6.90 2.65 -10.68
N GLU A 47 -6.74 2.68 -9.35
CA GLU A 47 -7.82 2.45 -8.37
C GLU A 47 -8.13 3.67 -7.48
N GLY A 48 -7.44 4.79 -7.69
CA GLY A 48 -7.73 6.08 -7.05
C GLY A 48 -8.74 6.88 -7.85
#